data_AF-A0A392TJR8-F1
#
_entry.id   AF-A0A392TJR8-F1
#
_cell.length_a   1.000
_cell.length_b   1.000
_cell.length_c   1.000
_cell.angle_alpha   90.00
_cell.angle_beta   90.00
_cell.angle_gamma   90.00
#
_symmetry.space_group_name_H-M   'P 1'
#
loop_
_entity.id
_entity.type
_entity.pdbx_description
1 polymer ?
#
loop_
_entity_poly.entity_id
_entity_poly.type
_entity_poly.pdbx_seq_one_letter_code
_entity_poly.pdbx_strand_id
1 'polypeptide(L)'
;KLKETGGKGSEDAVTEEERVVDQAGVYVGLSRAMLVSKIFELSDSMLEAASSQFHNVVAQIRALNAGTKLNMEGLDEEKEVRDGQVVLP
;
A
#
# COMPACT_ATOMS: atom_id res chain seq x y z
N LYS A 1 -21.16 -30.63 37.06
CA LYS A 1 -21.28 -29.18 36.75
C LYS A 1 -19.87 -28.63 36.63
N LEU A 2 -19.40 -28.39 35.40
CA LEU A 2 -18.09 -27.79 35.16
C LEU A 2 -18.23 -26.28 35.40
N LYS A 3 -17.39 -25.75 36.27
CA LYS A 3 -17.32 -24.35 36.64
C LYS A 3 -16.56 -23.63 35.54
N GLU A 4 -17.26 -22.82 34.74
CA GLU A 4 -16.61 -21.86 33.85
C GLU A 4 -15.88 -20.84 34.72
N THR A 5 -14.57 -20.99 34.83
CA THR A 5 -13.71 -19.91 35.31
C THR A 5 -13.64 -18.89 34.19
N GLY A 6 -14.34 -17.78 34.38
CA GLY A 6 -14.40 -16.68 33.44
C GLY A 6 -13.00 -16.35 32.91
N GLY A 7 -12.86 -16.44 31.60
CA GLY A 7 -11.78 -15.82 30.86
C GLY A 7 -11.91 -14.32 31.07
N LYS A 8 -11.26 -13.83 32.12
CA LYS A 8 -10.90 -12.42 32.24
C LYS A 8 -9.92 -12.19 31.10
N GLY A 9 -10.45 -11.78 29.95
CA GLY A 9 -9.65 -11.38 28.81
C GLY A 9 -8.57 -10.45 29.33
N SER A 10 -7.32 -10.84 29.11
CA SER A 10 -6.21 -9.92 29.18
C SER A 10 -6.63 -8.69 28.38
N GLU A 11 -6.69 -7.54 29.05
CA GLU A 11 -6.46 -6.28 28.34
C GLU A 11 -5.16 -6.53 27.57
N ASP A 12 -5.25 -6.60 26.24
CA ASP A 12 -4.11 -6.90 25.36
C ASP A 12 -3.01 -5.90 25.69
N ALA A 13 -2.01 -6.37 26.46
CA ALA A 13 -0.91 -5.54 26.86
C ALA A 13 -0.11 -5.20 25.61
N VAL A 14 -0.17 -3.94 25.19
CA VAL A 14 0.62 -3.41 24.07
C VAL A 14 2.09 -3.77 24.29
N THR A 15 2.63 -4.54 23.35
CA THR A 15 4.02 -5.03 23.39
C THR A 15 4.99 -3.87 23.18
N GLU A 16 6.23 -3.96 23.66
CA GLU A 16 7.20 -2.90 23.39
C GLU A 16 7.50 -2.75 21.90
N GLU A 17 7.46 -3.84 21.14
CA GLU A 17 7.57 -3.81 19.69
C GLU A 17 6.44 -2.97 19.06
N GLU A 18 5.21 -3.11 19.54
CA GLU A 18 4.07 -2.31 19.10
C GLU A 18 4.25 -0.84 19.48
N ARG A 19 4.78 -0.53 20.67
CA ARG A 19 5.07 0.86 21.07
C ARG A 19 6.14 1.52 20.22
N VAL A 20 7.11 0.75 19.73
CA VAL A 20 8.16 1.24 18.82
C VAL A 20 7.59 1.57 17.44
N VAL A 21 6.68 0.75 16.92
CA VAL A 21 6.09 0.94 15.59
C VAL A 21 4.95 1.97 15.60
N ASP A 22 4.14 2.00 16.65
CA ASP A 22 3.01 2.91 16.85
C ASP A 22 3.31 3.97 17.92
N GLN A 23 4.38 4.74 17.72
CA GLN A 23 4.81 5.76 18.69
C GLN A 23 3.74 6.83 18.96
N ALA A 24 2.86 7.09 17.97
CA ALA A 24 1.76 8.04 18.07
C ALA A 24 0.49 7.43 18.68
N GLY A 25 0.44 6.12 18.92
CA GLY A 25 -0.73 5.43 19.46
C GLY A 25 -1.94 5.51 18.53
N VAL A 26 -1.74 5.49 17.21
CA VAL A 26 -2.79 5.58 16.19
C VAL A 26 -3.56 4.26 16.07
N TYR A 27 -2.90 3.12 16.33
CA TYR A 27 -3.44 1.79 16.12
C TYR A 27 -3.88 1.10 17.42
N VAL A 28 -3.44 1.60 18.57
CA VAL A 28 -3.85 1.07 19.87
C VAL A 28 -5.39 1.08 20.01
N GLY A 29 -5.95 -0.06 20.40
CA GLY A 29 -7.39 -0.22 20.59
C GLY A 29 -8.22 -0.35 19.30
N LEU A 30 -7.58 -0.34 18.12
CA LEU A 30 -8.28 -0.67 16.88
C LEU A 30 -8.63 -2.16 16.86
N SER A 31 -9.83 -2.46 16.34
CA SER A 31 -10.19 -3.85 16.06
C SER A 31 -9.32 -4.40 14.93
N ARG A 32 -9.16 -5.73 14.87
CA ARG A 32 -8.46 -6.40 13.76
C ARG A 32 -9.02 -6.00 12.40
N ALA A 33 -10.34 -5.84 12.27
CA ALA A 33 -10.97 -5.41 11.02
C ALA A 33 -10.57 -3.98 10.63
N MET A 34 -10.47 -3.06 11.60
CA MET A 34 -10.01 -1.70 11.35
C MET A 34 -8.54 -1.64 10.94
N LEU A 35 -7.68 -2.42 11.58
CA LEU A 35 -6.27 -2.49 11.20
C LEU A 35 -6.09 -3.02 9.77
N VAL A 36 -6.86 -4.05 9.40
CA VAL A 36 -6.90 -4.56 8.02
C VAL A 36 -7.37 -3.48 7.03
N SER A 37 -8.42 -2.72 7.38
CA SER A 37 -8.88 -1.58 6.55
C SER A 37 -7.76 -0.57 6.33
N LYS A 38 -7.01 -0.21 7.38
CA LYS A 38 -5.89 0.74 7.28
C LYS A 38 -4.76 0.25 6.37
N ILE A 39 -4.48 -1.05 6.38
CA ILE A 39 -3.49 -1.65 5.47
C ILE A 39 -3.93 -1.49 4.01
N PHE A 40 -5.20 -1.75 3.70
CA PHE A 40 -5.73 -1.55 2.34
C PHE A 40 -5.71 -0.08 1.94
N GLU A 41 -6.15 0.83 2.81
CA GLU A 41 -6.08 2.28 2.55
C GLU A 41 -4.64 2.75 2.23
N LEU A 42 -3.65 2.26 2.99
CA LEU A 42 -2.24 2.57 2.74
C LEU A 42 -1.77 1.98 1.40
N SER A 43 -2.12 0.74 1.11
CA SER A 43 -1.77 0.06 -0.13
C SER A 43 -2.31 0.82 -1.35
N ASP A 44 -3.58 1.22 -1.31
CA ASP A 44 -4.21 1.99 -2.38
C ASP A 44 -3.54 3.36 -2.54
N SER A 45 -3.26 4.05 -1.42
CA SER A 45 -2.56 5.34 -1.47
C SER A 45 -1.16 5.22 -2.08
N MET A 46 -0.43 4.14 -1.81
CA MET A 46 0.88 3.91 -2.40
C MET A 46 0.79 3.61 -3.90
N LEU A 47 -0.22 2.84 -4.33
CA LEU A 47 -0.47 2.54 -5.73
C LEU A 47 -0.76 3.83 -6.52
N GLU A 48 -1.67 4.67 -6.01
CA GLU A 48 -2.01 5.95 -6.63
C GLU A 48 -0.81 6.90 -6.72
N ALA A 49 0.03 6.93 -5.66
CA ALA A 49 1.25 7.72 -5.66
C ALA A 49 2.27 7.23 -6.70
N ALA A 50 2.47 5.92 -6.82
CA ALA A 50 3.37 5.32 -7.80
C ALA A 50 2.87 5.58 -9.23
N SER A 51 1.58 5.39 -9.48
CA SER A 51 0.93 5.69 -10.76
C SER A 51 1.11 7.16 -11.14
N SER A 52 0.86 8.08 -10.20
CA SER A 52 1.04 9.53 -10.43
C SER A 52 2.49 9.89 -10.77
N GLN A 53 3.46 9.31 -10.06
CA GLN A 53 4.89 9.52 -10.33
C GLN A 53 5.29 9.01 -11.71
N PHE A 54 4.80 7.83 -12.10
CA PHE A 54 5.05 7.27 -13.42
C PHE A 54 4.54 8.20 -14.53
N HIS A 55 3.27 8.63 -14.44
CA HIS A 55 2.68 9.56 -15.39
C HIS A 55 3.46 10.89 -15.45
N ASN A 56 3.93 11.38 -14.30
CA ASN A 56 4.74 12.58 -14.24
C ASN A 56 6.08 12.40 -14.97
N VAL A 57 6.78 11.28 -14.78
CA VAL A 57 8.02 10.96 -15.50
C VAL A 57 7.78 10.86 -17.00
N VAL A 58 6.71 10.19 -17.43
CA VAL A 58 6.31 10.11 -18.85
C VAL A 58 6.09 11.51 -19.43
N ALA A 59 5.41 12.39 -18.70
CA ALA A 59 5.19 13.77 -19.11
C ALA A 59 6.51 14.56 -19.20
N GLN A 60 7.44 14.38 -18.26
CA GLN A 60 8.76 15.01 -18.31
C GLN A 60 9.57 14.54 -19.54
N ILE A 61 9.57 13.24 -19.85
CA ILE A 61 10.23 12.69 -21.04
C ILE A 61 9.63 13.31 -22.31
N ARG A 62 8.30 13.42 -22.41
CA ARG A 62 7.62 14.09 -23.53
C ARG A 62 8.07 15.55 -23.67
N ALA A 63 8.10 16.29 -22.56
CA ALA A 63 8.44 17.70 -22.54
C ALA A 63 9.92 17.96 -22.93
N LEU A 64 10.85 17.19 -22.37
CA LEU A 64 12.28 17.36 -22.62
C LEU A 64 12.71 16.94 -24.03
N ASN A 65 11.93 16.09 -24.70
CA ASN A 65 12.22 15.60 -26.05
C ASN A 65 11.29 16.24 -27.11
N ALA A 66 10.73 17.42 -26.83
CA ALA A 66 9.92 18.16 -27.78
C ALA A 66 10.70 18.38 -29.09
N GLY A 67 10.22 17.77 -30.19
CA GLY A 67 10.87 17.82 -31.51
C GLY A 67 11.63 16.55 -31.92
N THR A 68 11.77 15.57 -31.02
CA THR A 68 12.31 14.24 -31.34
C THR A 68 11.17 13.24 -31.51
N LYS A 69 11.24 12.37 -32.52
CA LYS A 69 10.24 11.32 -32.72
C LYS A 69 10.52 10.13 -31.80
N LEU A 70 9.95 10.17 -30.60
CA LEU A 70 9.96 9.04 -29.66
C LEU A 70 8.80 8.07 -29.96
N ASN A 71 9.03 6.77 -29.78
CA ASN A 71 7.94 5.81 -29.72
C ASN A 71 7.32 5.87 -28.32
N MET A 72 6.09 6.38 -28.23
CA MET A 72 5.36 6.56 -26.96
C MET A 72 4.19 5.59 -26.83
N GLU A 73 4.03 4.65 -27.77
CA GLU A 73 2.94 3.69 -27.78
C GLU A 73 3.01 2.79 -26.54
N GLY A 74 1.91 2.76 -25.78
CA GLY A 74 1.78 1.96 -24.57
C GLY A 74 2.66 2.37 -23.40
N LEU A 75 3.31 3.53 -23.44
CA LEU A 75 4.19 3.97 -22.35
C LEU A 75 3.43 4.45 -21.11
N ASP A 76 2.18 4.88 -21.26
CA ASP A 76 1.26 5.27 -20.18
C ASP A 76 0.21 4.19 -19.85
N GLU A 77 0.32 3.02 -20.48
CA GLU A 77 -0.55 1.89 -20.22
C GLU A 77 -0.06 1.08 -19.01
N GLU A 78 -1.00 0.58 -18.21
CA GLU A 78 -0.72 -0.43 -17.21
C GLU A 78 -0.27 -1.72 -17.92
N LYS A 79 0.88 -2.24 -17.49
CA LYS A 79 1.44 -3.51 -17.97
C LYS A 79 1.93 -4.31 -16.78
N GLU A 80 1.82 -5.61 -16.89
CA GLU A 80 2.37 -6.54 -15.90
C GLU A 80 3.53 -7.32 -16.51
N VAL A 81 4.38 -7.91 -15.67
CA VAL A 81 5.46 -8.79 -16.11
C VAL A 81 5.05 -10.23 -15.81
N ARG A 82 4.75 -11.01 -16.86
CA ARG A 82 4.51 -12.46 -16.77
C ARG A 82 5.65 -13.19 -17.49
N ASP A 83 6.31 -14.12 -16.80
CA ASP A 83 7.45 -14.90 -17.34
C ASP A 83 8.58 -14.05 -17.94
N GLY A 84 8.83 -12.85 -17.38
CA GLY A 84 9.85 -11.91 -17.88
C GLY A 84 9.44 -11.11 -19.11
N GLN A 85 8.20 -11.26 -19.59
CA GLN A 85 7.63 -10.49 -20.68
C GLN A 85 6.64 -9.45 -20.16
N VAL A 86 6.73 -8.23 -20.70
CA VAL A 86 5.76 -7.16 -20.41
C VAL A 86 4.50 -7.42 -21.24
N VAL A 87 3.37 -7.62 -20.57
CA VAL A 87 2.07 -7.94 -21.19
C VAL A 87 0.98 -6.99 -20.68
N LEU A 88 -0.14 -6.93 -21.40
CA LEU A 88 -1.34 -6.27 -20.88
C LEU A 88 -1.93 -7.13 -19.76
N PRO A 89 -2.44 -6.52 -18.66
CA PRO A 89 -3.02 -7.22 -17.52
C PRO A 89 -4.04 -8.32 -17.85
#